data_AF-A0A3A1XI85-F1
#
_entry.id   AF-A0A3A1XI85-F1
#
_cell.length_a   1.000
_cell.length_b   1.000
_cell.length_c   1.000
_cell.angle_alpha   90.00
_cell.angle_beta   90.00
_cell.angle_gamma   90.00
#
_symmetry.space_group_name_H-M   'P 1'
#
loop_
_entity.id
_entity.type
_entity.pdbx_description
1 polymer ?
#
loop_
_entity_poly.entity_id
_entity_poly.type
_entity_poly.pdbx_seq_one_letter_code
_entity_poly.pdbx_strand_id
1 'polypeptide(L)' 'NIVTRNFPIPVEVLRKKLNLQDGGNTRIIATTDNNKNHILIRAVAAPK' A
#
# COMPACT_ATOMS: atom_id res chain seq x y z
N ASN A 1 -7.90 -0.17 -2.47
CA ASN A 1 -7.61 -0.86 -1.19
C ASN A 1 -6.16 -0.69 -0.79
N ILE A 2 -5.86 0.18 0.18
CA ILE A 2 -4.50 0.39 0.69
C ILE A 2 -4.48 0.30 2.22
N VAL A 3 -3.42 -0.29 2.78
CA VAL A 3 -3.18 -0.32 4.22
C VAL A 3 -1.74 0.04 4.53
N THR A 4 -1.52 0.72 5.64
CA THR A 4 -0.18 1.02 6.17
C THR A 4 0.08 0.20 7.45
N ARG A 5 1.34 -0.18 7.66
CA ARG A 5 1.85 -0.82 8.89
C ARG A 5 3.24 -0.31 9.17
N ASN A 6 3.43 0.38 10.30
CA ASN A 6 4.71 1.01 10.64
C ASN A 6 5.28 1.84 9.48
N PHE A 7 4.45 2.68 8.86
CA PHE A 7 4.81 3.48 7.70
C PHE A 7 4.80 4.96 8.08
N PRO A 8 5.75 5.79 7.60
CA PRO A 8 5.93 7.16 8.08
C PRO A 8 4.81 8.13 7.67
N ILE A 9 3.90 7.71 6.78
CA ILE A 9 2.77 8.55 6.37
C ILE A 9 1.43 7.81 6.47
N PRO A 10 0.32 8.53 6.74
CA PRO A 10 -1.02 7.95 6.77
C PRO A 10 -1.51 7.46 5.40
N VAL A 11 -2.50 6.55 5.43
CA VAL A 11 -3.15 5.99 4.25
C VAL A 11 -3.67 7.06 3.29
N GLU A 12 -4.31 8.12 3.80
CA GLU A 12 -4.91 9.15 2.94
C GLU A 12 -3.86 9.92 2.12
N VAL A 13 -2.75 10.29 2.76
CA VAL A 13 -1.63 10.97 2.11
C VAL A 13 -1.00 10.06 1.07
N LEU A 14 -0.79 8.78 1.41
CA LEU A 14 -0.21 7.80 0.49
C LEU A 14 -1.15 7.51 -0.70
N ARG A 15 -2.45 7.46 -0.48
CA ARG A 15 -3.48 7.29 -1.53
C ARG A 15 -3.42 8.44 -2.54
N LYS A 16 -3.35 9.69 -2.06
CA LYS A 16 -3.21 10.88 -2.91
C LYS A 16 -1.89 10.87 -3.69
N LYS A 17 -0.77 10.55 -3.03
CA LYS A 17 0.56 10.48 -3.67
C LYS A 17 0.66 9.41 -4.75
N LEU A 18 0.04 8.25 -4.55
CA LEU A 18 0.06 7.13 -5.51
C LEU A 18 -1.03 7.25 -6.58
N ASN A 19 -1.84 8.32 -6.57
CA ASN A 19 -2.97 8.54 -7.48
C ASN A 19 -3.88 7.30 -7.62
N LEU A 20 -4.13 6.62 -6.50
CA LEU A 20 -4.86 5.35 -6.53
C LEU A 20 -6.35 5.61 -6.71
N GLN A 21 -6.91 4.99 -7.73
CA GLN A 21 -8.36 4.94 -7.92
C GLN A 21 -8.98 3.89 -6.99
N ASP A 22 -10.20 4.15 -6.54
CA ASP A 22 -10.99 3.18 -5.80
C ASP A 22 -11.61 2.16 -6.76
N GLY A 23 -11.28 0.88 -6.56
CA GLY A 23 -11.77 -0.23 -7.39
C GLY A 23 -10.70 -1.30 -7.66
N GLY A 24 -11.15 -2.50 -8.03
CA GLY A 24 -10.28 -3.61 -8.46
C GLY A 24 -9.85 -4.57 -7.34
N ASN A 25 -9.20 -5.67 -7.77
CA ASN A 25 -8.75 -6.77 -6.90
C ASN A 25 -7.33 -6.55 -6.33
N THR A 26 -6.80 -5.32 -6.47
CA THR A 26 -5.45 -4.97 -6.06
C THR A 26 -5.47 -4.33 -4.68
N ARG A 27 -4.71 -4.92 -3.76
CA ARG A 27 -4.45 -4.39 -2.42
C ARG A 27 -3.00 -3.94 -2.33
N ILE A 28 -2.80 -2.72 -1.85
CA ILE A 28 -1.47 -2.19 -1.56
C ILE A 28 -1.21 -2.27 -0.05
N ILE A 29 -0.06 -2.82 0.32
CA ILE A 29 0.42 -2.86 1.69
C ILE A 29 1.71 -2.03 1.74
N ALA A 30 1.68 -0.96 2.52
CA ALA A 30 2.82 -0.08 2.74
C ALA A 30 3.42 -0.35 4.12
N THR A 31 4.70 -0.70 4.16
CA THR A 31 5.40 -1.03 5.41
C THR A 31 6.85 -0.60 5.40
N THR A 32 7.49 -0.63 6.55
CA THR A 32 8.91 -0.30 6.72
C THR A 32 9.61 -1.51 7.30
N ASP A 33 10.74 -1.92 6.71
CA ASP A 33 11.55 -3.03 7.24
C ASP A 33 12.44 -2.58 8.41
N ASN A 34 13.18 -3.53 8.99
CA ASN A 34 14.10 -3.28 10.10
C ASN A 34 15.27 -2.34 9.73
N ASN A 35 15.58 -2.22 8.45
CA ASN A 35 16.61 -1.32 7.93
C ASN A 35 16.07 0.08 7.60
N LYS A 36 14.81 0.37 7.98
CA LYS A 36 14.08 1.60 7.67
C LYS A 36 13.76 1.78 6.18
N ASN A 37 13.87 0.73 5.37
CA ASN A 37 13.47 0.80 3.97
C ASN A 37 11.95 0.84 3.84
N HIS A 38 11.45 1.70 2.97
CA HIS A 38 10.02 1.87 2.74
C HIS A 38 9.59 0.95 1.59
N ILE A 39 8.69 0.02 1.89
CA ILE A 39 8.30 -1.06 1.00
C ILE A 39 6.81 -0.92 0.65
N LEU A 40 6.52 -1.06 -0.65
CA LEU A 40 5.17 -1.16 -1.18
C LEU A 40 4.97 -2.54 -1.79
N ILE A 41 4.04 -3.30 -1.22
CA ILE A 41 3.67 -4.64 -1.72
C ILE A 41 2.35 -4.51 -2.46
N ARG A 42 2.35 -4.94 -3.74
CA ARG A 42 1.14 -5.04 -4.56
C ARG A 42 0.62 -6.47 -4.51
N ALA A 43 -0.40 -6.71 -3.70
CA ALA A 43 -1.11 -7.98 -3.63
C ALA A 43 -2.31 -7.96 -4.57
N VAL A 44 -2.40 -8.95 -5.46
CA VAL A 44 -3.56 -9.17 -6.32
C VAL A 44 -4.21 -10.48 -5.91
N ALA A 45 -5.54 -10.52 -5.86
CA ALA A 45 -6.22 -11.80 -5.69
C ALA A 45 -5.82 -12.75 -6.83
N ALA A 46 -5.56 -14.02 -6.50
CA ALA A 46 -5.33 -15.03 -7.51
C ALA A 46 -6.56 -15.09 -8.44
N PRO A 47 -6.38 -15.21 -9.77
CA PRO A 47 -7.48 -15.51 -10.66
C PRO A 47 -8.13 -16.83 -10.21
N LYS A 48 -9.47 -16.87 -10.24
CA LYS A 48 -10.23 -18.10 -9.95
C LYS A 48 -9.94 -19.18 -10.98
#